data_AF-A0AAN7U8Q5-F1
#
_entry.id   AF-A0AAN7U8Q5-F1
#
_cell.length_a   1.000
_cell.length_b   1.000
_cell.length_c   1.000
_cell.angle_alpha   90.00
_cell.angle_beta   90.00
_cell.angle_gamma   90.00
#
_symmetry.space_group_name_H-M   'P 1'
#
loop_
_entity.id
_entity.type
_entity.pdbx_description
1 polymer ?
#
loop_
_entity_poly.entity_id
_entity_poly.type
_entity_poly.pdbx_seq_one_letter_code
_entity_poly.pdbx_strand_id
1 'polypeptide(L)'
;MDKIQNIVSITVCGAKNLPNMDLLSQSADPYCEIFFENQQVFKTNIIKKTKNPTWNAHYNLVVNESKSKYDVTFKLWDWDKTSQNDYIGKVDISLNDILNNPIKDEWYKIVKEKKNGKIKERGEVHILTKVITKEEVYDAFVSSISKHFSHTEDDTLNITDFTGLITTLNSEYPEPDIIQLFKKTDSDSNETISVTELKHLFCETEEGKELINTLFHGDTNVMWEAYAISDSYSTIADNIFHKNFGGTLKTDTDSKQKIKIINIHDRETGKLVEEKIPHYIEVSLRIMYSTSGGRSAINNSQVKRLMRYLTTKTGKKYEAPESIKEIQPFIKFHSLNVDEILDPISSFKNFNQFFYRKLKDSSRPIAFPNDPKIAVSPADCRLNVFSSIKLATELWIKGKNFTLATLIQDEQLAKQYEDGSLVIARLAPQDYHRFHLPVSGVIGKSTPIDGELYTVNPIAIRENVDVYCENKRIVTEIDSKEFGKVLFISVGATLVGSIHLTTKQGQHLNKGDEQGYFAFGGSTILLLFEKNTIEFDNDLIVNSLKPIETLVKVNTQLGKSLL
;
A
#
# COMPACT_ATOMS: atom_id res chain seq x y z
N MET A 1 -17.15 27.95 0.00
CA MET A 1 -17.58 26.58 0.34
C MET A 1 -18.01 26.56 1.80
N ASP A 2 -19.01 25.76 2.16
CA ASP A 2 -19.47 25.60 3.54
C ASP A 2 -18.34 25.00 4.41
N LYS A 3 -18.07 25.56 5.58
CA LYS A 3 -16.88 25.23 6.38
C LYS A 3 -17.08 23.87 7.06
N ILE A 4 -16.10 22.97 6.92
CA ILE A 4 -16.09 21.70 7.67
C ILE A 4 -15.96 22.03 9.15
N GLN A 5 -16.88 21.51 9.97
CA GLN A 5 -16.85 21.67 11.42
C GLN A 5 -16.12 20.49 12.08
N ASN A 6 -16.58 19.25 11.84
CA ASN A 6 -16.05 18.03 12.46
C ASN A 6 -16.14 16.81 11.52
N ILE A 7 -15.53 15.70 11.91
CA ILE A 7 -15.74 14.38 11.29
C ILE A 7 -16.44 13.49 12.31
N VAL A 8 -17.45 12.75 11.88
CA VAL A 8 -18.11 11.74 12.72
C VAL A 8 -17.66 10.37 12.26
N SER A 9 -16.87 9.70 13.09
CA SER A 9 -16.49 8.30 12.89
C SER A 9 -17.60 7.40 13.40
N ILE A 10 -18.09 6.52 12.54
CA ILE A 10 -19.22 5.64 12.79
C ILE A 10 -18.73 4.20 12.68
N THR A 11 -18.96 3.41 13.72
CA THR A 11 -18.70 1.98 13.73
C THR A 11 -20.01 1.23 13.92
N VAL A 12 -20.35 0.39 12.96
CA VAL A 12 -21.43 -0.59 13.10
C VAL A 12 -20.81 -1.86 13.69
N CYS A 13 -20.87 -1.98 15.01
CA CYS A 13 -20.19 -3.05 15.76
C CYS A 13 -20.85 -4.41 15.49
N GLY A 14 -22.17 -4.48 15.66
CA GLY A 14 -22.93 -5.72 15.52
C GLY A 14 -24.42 -5.52 15.73
N ALA A 15 -25.18 -6.60 15.66
CA ALA A 15 -26.59 -6.62 16.03
C ALA A 15 -26.89 -7.86 16.88
N LYS A 16 -28.04 -7.87 17.58
CA LYS A 16 -28.50 -9.03 18.33
C LYS A 16 -30.02 -9.17 18.28
N ASN A 17 -30.50 -10.38 18.56
CA ASN A 17 -31.92 -10.71 18.60
C ASN A 17 -32.67 -10.37 17.30
N LEU A 18 -32.00 -10.50 16.14
CA LEU A 18 -32.62 -10.29 14.84
C LEU A 18 -33.71 -11.35 14.56
N PRO A 19 -34.79 -10.99 13.86
CA PRO A 19 -35.86 -11.92 13.51
C PRO A 19 -35.39 -13.01 12.53
N ASN A 20 -36.06 -14.17 12.53
CA ASN A 20 -36.02 -15.05 11.37
C ASN A 20 -36.67 -14.33 10.19
N MET A 21 -35.96 -14.27 9.07
CA MET A 21 -36.48 -13.72 7.82
C MET A 21 -36.82 -14.88 6.85
N ASP A 22 -36.04 -15.96 6.89
CA ASP A 22 -36.34 -17.22 6.20
C ASP A 22 -37.35 -18.12 6.95
N LEU A 23 -38.25 -18.76 6.19
CA LEU A 23 -39.21 -19.75 6.69
C LEU A 23 -38.59 -21.12 7.04
N LEU A 24 -37.45 -21.47 6.43
CA LEU A 24 -36.78 -22.78 6.57
C LEU A 24 -35.42 -22.70 7.27
N SER A 25 -34.84 -21.52 7.39
CA SER A 25 -33.56 -21.28 8.05
C SER A 25 -33.82 -20.74 9.46
N GLN A 26 -33.16 -21.28 10.49
CA GLN A 26 -33.23 -20.73 11.85
C GLN A 26 -32.36 -19.47 12.01
N SER A 27 -31.93 -18.88 10.90
CA SER A 27 -30.87 -17.88 10.84
C SER A 27 -31.23 -16.73 9.88
N ALA A 28 -30.34 -15.76 9.80
CA ALA A 28 -30.39 -14.62 8.88
C ALA A 28 -28.99 -14.46 8.27
N ASP A 29 -28.89 -13.81 7.12
CA ASP A 29 -27.67 -13.35 6.44
C ASP A 29 -27.58 -11.80 6.50
N PRO A 30 -27.48 -11.18 7.68
CA PRO A 30 -27.69 -9.74 7.82
C PRO A 30 -26.53 -8.87 7.33
N TYR A 31 -26.89 -7.69 6.81
CA TYR A 31 -25.98 -6.56 6.55
C TYR A 31 -26.65 -5.22 6.89
N CYS A 32 -25.84 -4.17 7.05
CA CYS A 32 -26.29 -2.82 7.37
C CYS A 32 -25.86 -1.82 6.29
N GLU A 33 -26.72 -0.86 5.98
CA GLU A 33 -26.44 0.29 5.11
C GLU A 33 -26.56 1.59 5.92
N ILE A 34 -25.64 2.52 5.70
CA ILE A 34 -25.69 3.86 6.30
C ILE A 34 -26.19 4.83 5.23
N PHE A 35 -27.16 5.66 5.61
CA PHE A 35 -27.74 6.71 4.80
C PHE A 35 -27.52 8.07 5.46
N PHE A 36 -27.14 9.05 4.65
CA PHE A 36 -27.02 10.44 5.04
C PHE A 36 -27.51 11.32 3.88
N GLU A 37 -28.26 12.39 4.17
CA GLU A 37 -28.90 13.23 3.14
C GLU A 37 -29.75 12.42 2.13
N ASN A 38 -30.42 11.37 2.62
CA ASN A 38 -31.18 10.39 1.82
C ASN A 38 -30.36 9.59 0.79
N GLN A 39 -29.03 9.70 0.81
CA GLN A 39 -28.13 8.91 -0.04
C GLN A 39 -27.50 7.78 0.76
N GLN A 40 -27.34 6.62 0.14
CA GLN A 40 -26.57 5.54 0.74
C GLN A 40 -25.09 5.91 0.67
N VAL A 41 -24.44 5.97 1.82
CA VAL A 41 -23.02 6.38 1.93
C VAL A 41 -22.10 5.21 2.26
N PHE A 42 -22.63 4.12 2.84
CA PHE A 42 -21.85 2.95 3.23
C PHE A 42 -22.69 1.66 3.29
N LYS A 43 -22.04 0.50 3.18
CA LYS A 43 -22.65 -0.83 3.33
C LYS A 43 -21.65 -1.82 3.97
N THR A 44 -22.11 -2.58 4.97
CA THR A 44 -21.30 -3.62 5.62
C THR A 44 -21.24 -4.91 4.81
N ASN A 45 -20.29 -5.79 5.16
CA ASN A 45 -20.28 -7.17 4.68
C ASN A 45 -21.52 -7.94 5.15
N ILE A 46 -21.90 -8.94 4.36
CA ILE A 46 -22.97 -9.89 4.69
C ILE A 46 -22.39 -10.99 5.58
N ILE A 47 -22.96 -11.20 6.77
CA ILE A 47 -22.55 -12.29 7.66
C ILE A 47 -23.59 -13.38 7.60
N LYS A 48 -23.19 -14.59 7.19
CA LYS A 48 -24.15 -15.67 6.94
C LYS A 48 -24.56 -16.40 8.21
N LYS A 49 -25.81 -16.86 8.22
CA LYS A 49 -26.40 -17.79 9.18
C LYS A 49 -26.29 -17.35 10.65
N THR A 50 -26.57 -16.07 10.93
CA THR A 50 -26.56 -15.54 12.30
C THR A 50 -27.64 -14.49 12.54
N LYS A 51 -28.17 -14.45 13.78
CA LYS A 51 -29.04 -13.38 14.29
C LYS A 51 -28.31 -12.37 15.16
N ASN A 52 -27.03 -12.65 15.40
CA ASN A 52 -26.17 -11.84 16.23
C ASN A 52 -24.88 -11.54 15.46
N PRO A 53 -24.97 -10.84 14.32
CA PRO A 53 -23.79 -10.54 13.51
C PRO A 53 -22.85 -9.60 14.25
N THR A 54 -21.56 -9.79 14.01
CA THR A 54 -20.52 -8.83 14.38
C THR A 54 -19.87 -8.37 13.08
N TRP A 55 -19.96 -7.07 12.79
CA TRP A 55 -19.39 -6.48 11.58
C TRP A 55 -18.11 -5.71 11.88
N ASN A 56 -18.09 -4.94 12.97
CA ASN A 56 -17.03 -3.98 13.28
C ASN A 56 -16.64 -3.14 12.05
N ALA A 57 -17.65 -2.66 11.33
CA ALA A 57 -17.48 -1.95 10.06
C ALA A 57 -17.44 -0.44 10.32
N HIS A 58 -16.46 0.24 9.75
CA HIS A 58 -16.16 1.64 10.02
C HIS A 58 -16.50 2.53 8.82
N TYR A 59 -16.98 3.74 9.09
CA TYR A 59 -17.25 4.77 8.09
C TYR A 59 -17.09 6.16 8.71
N ASN A 60 -16.41 7.08 8.01
CA ASN A 60 -16.23 8.46 8.47
C ASN A 60 -17.12 9.40 7.65
N LEU A 61 -17.84 10.27 8.35
CA LEU A 61 -18.74 11.25 7.76
C LEU A 61 -18.21 12.68 7.96
N VAL A 62 -18.01 13.42 6.87
CA VAL A 62 -17.69 14.87 6.93
C VAL A 62 -18.92 15.66 7.34
N VAL A 63 -18.80 16.49 8.37
CA VAL A 63 -19.90 17.35 8.84
C VAL A 63 -19.59 18.83 8.60
N ASN A 64 -20.50 19.46 7.86
CA ASN A 64 -20.49 20.92 7.64
C ASN A 64 -21.67 21.55 8.39
N GLU A 65 -21.56 22.84 8.69
CA GLU A 65 -22.53 23.59 9.50
C GLU A 65 -23.97 23.51 8.95
N SER A 66 -24.14 23.58 7.62
CA SER A 66 -25.45 23.49 6.97
C SER A 66 -26.13 22.11 7.06
N LYS A 67 -25.36 21.07 7.44
CA LYS A 67 -25.80 19.66 7.47
C LYS A 67 -26.17 19.15 8.86
N SER A 68 -25.94 19.96 9.90
CA SER A 68 -26.29 19.68 11.30
C SER A 68 -27.75 19.24 11.53
N LYS A 69 -28.67 19.67 10.64
CA LYS A 69 -30.11 19.36 10.68
C LYS A 69 -30.51 17.95 10.23
N TYR A 70 -29.61 17.15 9.65
CA TYR A 70 -29.93 15.83 9.12
C TYR A 70 -29.76 14.71 10.16
N ASP A 71 -30.44 13.60 9.93
CA ASP A 71 -30.22 12.35 10.66
C ASP A 71 -29.22 11.45 9.91
N VAL A 72 -28.53 10.60 10.66
CA VAL A 72 -27.79 9.45 10.13
C VAL A 72 -28.67 8.21 10.30
N THR A 73 -29.06 7.61 9.18
CA THR A 73 -29.99 6.47 9.16
C THR A 73 -29.25 5.17 8.90
N PHE A 74 -29.46 4.18 9.75
CA PHE A 74 -28.92 2.82 9.63
C PHE A 74 -30.03 1.88 9.21
N LYS A 75 -29.94 1.25 8.04
CA LYS A 75 -30.92 0.28 7.54
C LYS A 75 -30.34 -1.12 7.57
N LEU A 76 -31.04 -2.04 8.23
CA LEU A 76 -30.65 -3.45 8.30
C LEU A 76 -31.47 -4.28 7.34
N TRP A 77 -30.79 -5.23 6.72
CA TRP A 77 -31.29 -6.09 5.66
C TRP A 77 -30.83 -7.51 5.87
N ASP A 78 -31.62 -8.45 5.35
CA ASP A 78 -31.27 -9.86 5.23
C ASP A 78 -30.95 -10.16 3.76
N TRP A 79 -29.77 -10.72 3.49
CA TRP A 79 -29.35 -10.98 2.11
C TRP A 79 -29.92 -12.30 1.58
N ASP A 80 -30.51 -12.25 0.40
CA ASP A 80 -31.02 -13.42 -0.31
C ASP A 80 -30.29 -13.67 -1.62
N LYS A 81 -29.97 -14.94 -1.88
CA LYS A 81 -29.26 -15.33 -3.11
C LYS A 81 -30.14 -15.26 -4.37
N THR A 82 -31.43 -15.49 -4.23
CA THR A 82 -32.35 -15.72 -5.35
C THR A 82 -33.61 -14.84 -5.32
N SER A 83 -33.77 -14.01 -4.28
CA SER A 83 -34.89 -13.09 -4.10
C SER A 83 -34.38 -11.69 -3.76
N GLN A 84 -35.31 -10.73 -3.70
CA GLN A 84 -35.02 -9.39 -3.20
C GLN A 84 -34.70 -9.47 -1.70
N ASN A 85 -33.62 -8.82 -1.28
CA ASN A 85 -33.19 -8.77 0.11
C ASN A 85 -34.30 -8.26 1.04
N ASP A 86 -34.39 -8.88 2.20
CA ASP A 86 -35.49 -8.72 3.12
C ASP A 86 -35.21 -7.58 4.12
N TYR A 87 -36.05 -6.55 4.12
CA TYR A 87 -35.85 -5.39 4.99
C TYR A 87 -36.17 -5.71 6.45
N ILE A 88 -35.18 -5.59 7.35
CA ILE A 88 -35.34 -5.89 8.78
C ILE A 88 -35.93 -4.68 9.52
N GLY A 89 -35.32 -3.50 9.35
CA GLY A 89 -35.74 -2.26 10.01
C GLY A 89 -34.65 -1.18 9.96
N LYS A 90 -34.83 -0.08 10.69
CA LYS A 90 -33.86 1.01 10.77
C LYS A 90 -33.67 1.58 12.17
N VAL A 91 -32.63 2.39 12.29
CA VAL A 91 -32.37 3.35 13.38
C VAL A 91 -32.05 4.70 12.75
N ASP A 92 -32.64 5.78 13.26
CA ASP A 92 -32.29 7.15 12.89
C ASP A 92 -31.64 7.82 14.11
N ILE A 93 -30.45 8.40 13.92
CA ILE A 93 -29.72 9.13 14.97
C ILE A 93 -29.52 10.57 14.50
N SER A 94 -29.96 11.54 15.29
CA SER A 94 -29.78 12.95 14.96
C SER A 94 -28.30 13.33 14.92
N LEU A 95 -27.85 14.00 13.86
CA LEU A 95 -26.46 14.44 13.78
C LEU A 95 -26.12 15.42 14.91
N ASN A 96 -27.05 16.29 15.29
CA ASN A 96 -26.86 17.19 16.43
C ASN A 96 -26.65 16.44 17.75
N ASP A 97 -27.36 15.32 17.95
CA ASP A 97 -27.14 14.48 19.14
C ASP A 97 -25.73 13.88 19.12
N ILE A 98 -25.27 13.39 17.96
CA ILE A 98 -23.90 12.87 17.82
C ILE A 98 -22.86 13.98 18.06
N LEU A 99 -23.04 15.17 17.49
CA LEU A 99 -22.09 16.28 17.62
C LEU A 99 -21.97 16.80 19.06
N ASN A 100 -23.06 16.75 19.83
CA ASN A 100 -23.06 17.17 21.24
C ASN A 100 -22.49 16.09 22.19
N ASN A 101 -22.24 14.87 21.70
CA ASN A 101 -21.73 13.75 22.48
C ASN A 101 -20.44 13.19 21.84
N PRO A 102 -19.24 13.58 22.32
CA PRO A 102 -17.97 13.29 21.65
C PRO A 102 -17.70 11.80 21.38
N ILE A 103 -18.18 10.91 22.24
CA ILE A 103 -18.17 9.46 22.04
C ILE A 103 -19.51 8.92 22.54
N LYS A 104 -20.17 8.09 21.74
CA LYS A 104 -21.41 7.40 22.11
C LYS A 104 -21.34 5.95 21.65
N ASP A 105 -21.44 5.03 22.60
CA ASP A 105 -21.29 3.59 22.37
C ASP A 105 -22.53 2.85 22.90
N GLU A 106 -23.54 2.67 22.05
CA GLU A 106 -24.88 2.30 22.50
C GLU A 106 -25.56 1.24 21.63
N TRP A 107 -26.47 0.50 22.27
CA TRP A 107 -27.41 -0.39 21.59
C TRP A 107 -28.69 0.38 21.26
N TYR A 108 -29.04 0.41 19.98
CA TYR A 108 -30.24 1.05 19.47
C TYR A 108 -31.26 0.01 19.03
N LYS A 109 -32.52 0.25 19.39
CA LYS A 109 -33.63 -0.61 18.96
C LYS A 109 -33.90 -0.46 17.47
N ILE A 110 -33.88 -1.58 16.76
CA ILE A 110 -34.20 -1.60 15.33
C ILE A 110 -35.72 -1.57 15.18
N VAL A 111 -36.23 -0.57 14.47
CA VAL A 111 -37.67 -0.39 14.27
C VAL A 111 -38.07 -0.56 12.81
N LYS A 112 -39.20 -1.22 12.57
CA LYS A 112 -39.84 -1.31 11.25
C LYS A 112 -41.27 -0.80 11.35
N GLU A 113 -41.57 0.24 10.60
CA GLU A 113 -42.93 0.74 10.45
C GLU A 113 -43.73 -0.19 9.52
N LYS A 114 -44.92 -0.60 9.96
CA LYS A 114 -45.85 -1.39 9.16
C LYS A 114 -46.75 -0.48 8.33
N LYS A 115 -47.37 -1.02 7.26
CA LYS A 115 -48.35 -0.30 6.41
C LYS A 115 -49.52 0.36 7.17
N ASN A 116 -49.79 -0.05 8.41
CA ASN A 116 -50.82 0.51 9.28
C ASN A 116 -50.29 1.50 10.33
N GLY A 117 -49.06 2.00 10.18
CA GLY A 117 -48.41 2.96 11.09
C GLY A 117 -47.89 2.35 12.41
N LYS A 118 -48.13 1.06 12.68
CA LYS A 118 -47.59 0.42 13.89
C LYS A 118 -46.08 0.17 13.75
N ILE A 119 -45.33 0.63 14.75
CA ILE A 119 -43.90 0.36 14.89
C ILE A 119 -43.69 -1.02 15.50
N LYS A 120 -42.81 -1.84 14.89
CA LYS A 120 -42.40 -3.14 15.44
C LYS A 120 -40.90 -3.15 15.70
N GLU A 121 -40.50 -3.54 16.91
CA GLU A 121 -39.10 -3.77 17.28
C GLU A 121 -38.58 -5.08 16.65
N ARG A 122 -37.35 -5.06 16.14
CA ARG A 122 -36.73 -6.12 15.31
C ARG A 122 -35.28 -6.42 15.73
N GLY A 123 -35.06 -6.47 17.05
CA GLY A 123 -33.73 -6.63 17.64
C GLY A 123 -33.06 -5.29 17.90
N GLU A 124 -31.76 -5.34 18.14
CA GLU A 124 -30.94 -4.17 18.48
C GLU A 124 -29.66 -4.15 17.65
N VAL A 125 -29.17 -2.97 17.31
CA VAL A 125 -27.89 -2.74 16.62
C VAL A 125 -26.98 -1.92 17.52
N HIS A 126 -25.72 -2.33 17.61
CA HIS A 126 -24.68 -1.66 18.40
C HIS A 126 -23.93 -0.69 17.49
N ILE A 127 -24.02 0.60 17.80
CA ILE A 127 -23.40 1.67 17.04
C ILE A 127 -22.51 2.47 17.98
N LEU A 128 -21.24 2.59 17.60
CA LEU A 128 -20.28 3.48 18.22
C LEU A 128 -20.08 4.69 17.30
N THR A 129 -20.30 5.89 17.81
CA THR A 129 -19.94 7.14 17.13
C THR A 129 -18.88 7.90 17.92
N LYS A 130 -17.88 8.43 17.23
CA LYS A 130 -16.88 9.35 17.78
C LYS A 130 -16.84 10.63 16.94
N VAL A 131 -16.93 11.78 17.59
CA VAL A 131 -16.64 13.08 16.96
C VAL A 131 -15.13 13.28 16.96
N ILE A 132 -14.59 13.58 15.79
CA ILE A 132 -13.18 13.86 15.57
C ILE A 132 -13.03 15.35 15.26
N THR A 133 -12.27 16.03 16.12
CA THR A 133 -12.18 17.50 16.14
C THR A 133 -11.05 18.02 15.26
N LYS A 134 -10.95 19.37 15.17
CA LYS A 134 -9.89 20.02 14.39
C LYS A 134 -8.52 19.70 14.88
N GLU A 135 -8.38 19.82 16.17
CA GLU A 135 -7.14 19.59 16.84
C GLU A 135 -6.67 18.14 16.67
N GLU A 136 -7.56 17.15 16.82
CA GLU A 136 -7.20 15.73 16.66
C GLU A 136 -6.70 15.38 15.24
N VAL A 137 -7.27 15.99 14.20
CA VAL A 137 -6.84 15.80 12.80
C VAL A 137 -5.42 16.36 12.60
N TYR A 138 -5.18 17.57 13.10
CA TYR A 138 -3.87 18.21 13.02
C TYR A 138 -2.81 17.46 13.83
N ASP A 139 -3.14 17.03 15.04
CA ASP A 139 -2.22 16.31 15.93
C ASP A 139 -1.72 15.02 15.30
N ALA A 140 -2.63 14.28 14.66
CA ALA A 140 -2.27 13.08 13.95
C ALA A 140 -1.39 13.33 12.72
N PHE A 141 -1.69 14.40 11.97
CA PHE A 141 -0.88 14.80 10.83
C PHE A 141 0.55 15.16 11.26
N VAL A 142 0.70 15.99 12.28
CA VAL A 142 2.02 16.39 12.82
C VAL A 142 2.76 15.19 13.40
N SER A 143 2.07 14.33 14.13
CA SER A 143 2.66 13.08 14.67
C SER A 143 3.18 12.18 13.54
N SER A 144 2.46 12.07 12.44
CA SER A 144 2.87 11.25 11.29
C SER A 144 4.09 11.83 10.59
N ILE A 145 4.19 13.16 10.47
CA ILE A 145 5.39 13.82 9.96
C ILE A 145 6.55 13.55 10.91
N SER A 146 6.37 13.78 12.21
CA SER A 146 7.43 13.57 13.20
C SER A 146 7.96 12.14 13.16
N LYS A 147 7.07 11.14 13.14
CA LYS A 147 7.43 9.72 12.98
C LYS A 147 8.20 9.41 11.71
N HIS A 148 7.85 10.08 10.62
CA HIS A 148 8.48 9.82 9.32
C HIS A 148 9.93 10.31 9.30
N PHE A 149 10.18 11.47 9.89
CA PHE A 149 11.50 12.10 9.90
C PHE A 149 12.33 11.70 11.12
N SER A 150 11.70 11.25 12.21
CA SER A 150 12.37 10.85 13.44
C SER A 150 13.13 9.54 13.27
N HIS A 151 14.25 9.47 13.99
CA HIS A 151 15.06 8.27 14.09
C HIS A 151 15.25 7.78 15.52
N THR A 152 14.52 8.37 16.46
CA THR A 152 14.46 7.98 17.86
C THR A 152 13.16 7.21 18.11
N GLU A 153 13.12 6.43 19.19
CA GLU A 153 11.93 5.63 19.53
C GLU A 153 10.78 6.46 20.11
N ASP A 154 11.06 7.72 20.44
CA ASP A 154 10.14 8.69 21.03
C ASP A 154 9.54 9.66 19.99
N ASP A 155 9.77 9.41 18.69
CA ASP A 155 9.27 10.20 17.57
C ASP A 155 9.75 11.67 17.55
N THR A 156 10.83 12.01 18.27
CA THR A 156 11.46 13.34 18.28
C THR A 156 12.40 13.56 17.08
N LEU A 157 12.59 14.81 16.66
CA LEU A 157 13.45 15.17 15.52
C LEU A 157 14.72 15.87 16.01
N ASN A 158 15.87 15.22 15.90
CA ASN A 158 17.14 15.94 16.07
C ASN A 158 17.36 16.93 14.90
N ILE A 159 18.40 17.77 14.97
CA ILE A 159 18.69 18.78 13.94
C ILE A 159 18.82 18.22 12.52
N THR A 160 19.33 17.00 12.37
CA THR A 160 19.46 16.35 11.04
C THR A 160 18.09 16.01 10.48
N ASP A 161 17.23 15.48 11.34
CA ASP A 161 15.88 15.02 11.00
C ASP A 161 14.98 16.21 10.69
N PHE A 162 15.05 17.25 11.52
CA PHE A 162 14.34 18.51 11.30
C PHE A 162 14.81 19.22 10.02
N THR A 163 16.12 19.20 9.73
CA THR A 163 16.63 19.76 8.48
C THR A 163 16.08 19.00 7.27
N GLY A 164 16.02 17.67 7.35
CA GLY A 164 15.36 16.84 6.34
C GLY A 164 13.88 17.20 6.14
N LEU A 165 13.17 17.48 7.24
CA LEU A 165 11.78 17.91 7.20
C LEU A 165 11.61 19.27 6.52
N ILE A 166 12.31 20.32 6.98
CA ILE A 166 12.14 21.67 6.45
C ILE A 166 12.54 21.76 4.98
N THR A 167 13.65 21.12 4.59
CA THR A 167 14.07 21.06 3.18
C THR A 167 13.08 20.30 2.30
N THR A 168 12.32 19.35 2.86
CA THR A 168 11.24 18.66 2.15
C THR A 168 10.01 19.55 1.96
N LEU A 169 9.66 20.36 2.97
CA LEU A 169 8.53 21.28 2.91
C LEU A 169 8.81 22.49 2.01
N ASN A 170 10.05 22.98 2.02
CA ASN A 170 10.52 24.08 1.20
C ASN A 170 12.00 23.89 0.85
N SER A 171 12.28 23.46 -0.39
CA SER A 171 13.65 23.21 -0.85
C SER A 171 14.49 24.48 -1.06
N GLU A 172 13.85 25.65 -1.10
CA GLU A 172 14.52 26.94 -1.20
C GLU A 172 14.79 27.57 0.18
N TYR A 173 14.36 26.91 1.27
CA TYR A 173 14.58 27.39 2.63
C TYR A 173 16.09 27.38 2.95
N PRO A 174 16.71 28.54 3.26
CA PRO A 174 18.16 28.61 3.43
C PRO A 174 18.64 27.76 4.63
N GLU A 175 19.65 26.91 4.43
CA GLU A 175 20.20 26.03 5.47
C GLU A 175 20.58 26.76 6.79
N PRO A 176 21.19 27.97 6.77
CA PRO A 176 21.44 28.74 8.00
C PRO A 176 20.15 29.09 8.76
N ASP A 177 19.06 29.32 8.04
CA ASP A 177 17.76 29.71 8.61
C ASP A 177 17.02 28.48 9.15
N ILE A 178 17.29 27.28 8.62
CA ILE A 178 16.80 26.01 9.19
C ILE A 178 17.38 25.78 10.57
N ILE A 179 18.67 26.04 10.76
CA ILE A 179 19.34 25.89 12.07
C ILE A 179 18.76 26.89 13.07
N GLN A 180 18.47 28.12 12.64
CA GLN A 180 17.79 29.11 13.49
C GLN A 180 16.36 28.68 13.81
N LEU A 181 15.62 28.17 12.83
CA LEU A 181 14.26 27.67 13.01
C LEU A 181 14.24 26.48 13.98
N PHE A 182 15.20 25.57 13.87
CA PHE A 182 15.36 24.45 14.80
C PHE A 182 15.54 24.95 16.23
N LYS A 183 16.51 25.85 16.47
CA LYS A 183 16.76 26.43 17.80
C LYS A 183 15.58 27.21 18.36
N LYS A 184 14.77 27.82 17.49
CA LYS A 184 13.55 28.53 17.88
C LYS A 184 12.41 27.56 18.21
N THR A 185 12.40 26.38 17.57
CA THR A 185 11.38 25.35 17.75
C THR A 185 11.68 24.46 18.96
N ASP A 186 12.97 24.20 19.23
CA ASP A 186 13.49 23.49 20.41
C ASP A 186 13.35 24.38 21.65
N SER A 187 12.17 24.34 22.25
CA SER A 187 11.74 25.26 23.30
C SER A 187 12.32 24.91 24.67
N ASP A 188 12.58 23.63 24.90
CA ASP A 188 13.18 23.13 26.14
C ASP A 188 14.71 22.97 26.05
N SER A 189 15.29 23.25 24.87
CA SER A 189 16.73 23.18 24.59
C SER A 189 17.32 21.80 24.82
N ASN A 190 16.56 20.75 24.51
CA ASN A 190 16.99 19.35 24.66
C ASN A 190 17.69 18.79 23.41
N GLU A 191 17.93 19.63 22.38
CA GLU A 191 18.53 19.30 21.09
C GLU A 191 17.69 18.37 20.20
N THR A 192 16.38 18.26 20.47
CA THR A 192 15.40 17.54 19.67
C THR A 192 14.08 18.30 19.60
N ILE A 193 13.29 18.08 18.55
CA ILE A 193 11.95 18.63 18.41
C ILE A 193 10.93 17.53 18.68
N SER A 194 10.19 17.68 19.76
CA SER A 194 9.05 16.81 20.06
C SER A 194 7.90 17.04 19.08
N VAL A 195 6.97 16.07 19.00
CA VAL A 195 5.72 16.23 18.27
C VAL A 195 4.97 17.51 18.69
N THR A 196 5.04 17.85 19.99
CA THR A 196 4.41 19.04 20.57
C THR A 196 5.05 20.33 20.05
N GLU A 197 6.37 20.39 19.99
CA GLU A 197 7.09 21.55 19.47
C GLU A 197 6.93 21.68 17.96
N LEU A 198 6.88 20.56 17.25
CA LEU A 198 6.59 20.55 15.82
C LEU A 198 5.15 21.03 15.54
N LYS A 199 4.20 20.66 16.40
CA LYS A 199 2.81 21.15 16.34
C LYS A 199 2.80 22.66 16.57
N HIS A 200 3.50 23.14 17.59
CA HIS A 200 3.61 24.56 17.87
C HIS A 200 4.22 25.32 16.68
N LEU A 201 5.29 24.81 16.07
CA LEU A 201 5.86 25.38 14.84
C LEU A 201 4.78 25.51 13.76
N PHE A 202 4.15 24.40 13.35
CA PHE A 202 3.22 24.38 12.23
C PHE A 202 1.91 25.13 12.45
N CYS A 203 1.43 25.23 13.69
CA CYS A 203 0.13 25.82 13.99
C CYS A 203 0.22 27.26 14.51
N GLU A 204 1.27 27.60 15.27
CA GLU A 204 1.31 28.85 16.03
C GLU A 204 2.30 29.88 15.46
N THR A 205 3.33 29.46 14.72
CA THR A 205 4.32 30.40 14.15
C THR A 205 4.00 30.78 12.71
N GLU A 206 4.41 31.98 12.29
CA GLU A 206 4.22 32.42 10.91
C GLU A 206 5.09 31.61 9.94
N GLU A 207 6.32 31.28 10.33
CA GLU A 207 7.22 30.47 9.53
C GLU A 207 6.67 29.06 9.30
N GLY A 208 6.11 28.43 10.34
CA GLY A 208 5.51 27.10 10.21
C GLY A 208 4.19 27.12 9.46
N LYS A 209 3.35 28.14 9.64
CA LYS A 209 2.15 28.34 8.81
C LYS A 209 2.51 28.55 7.34
N GLU A 210 3.59 29.25 7.03
CA GLU A 210 4.06 29.42 5.65
C GLU A 210 4.55 28.09 5.05
N LEU A 211 5.29 27.29 5.80
CA LEU A 211 5.70 25.94 5.40
C LEU A 211 4.50 25.03 5.13
N ILE A 212 3.48 25.08 5.98
CA ILE A 212 2.24 24.31 5.86
C ILE A 212 1.37 24.82 4.71
N ASN A 213 1.29 26.14 4.53
CA ASN A 213 0.61 26.76 3.40
C ASN A 213 1.30 26.45 2.09
N THR A 214 2.63 26.32 2.08
CA THR A 214 3.41 25.86 0.93
C THR A 214 3.08 24.41 0.61
N LEU A 215 3.01 23.56 1.64
CA LEU A 215 2.64 22.15 1.51
C LEU A 215 1.21 21.95 0.95
N PHE A 216 0.27 22.81 1.34
CA PHE A 216 -1.15 22.69 0.98
C PHE A 216 -1.65 23.71 -0.06
N HIS A 217 -0.74 24.53 -0.59
CA HIS A 217 -1.04 25.64 -1.49
C HIS A 217 -2.20 26.54 -1.02
N GLY A 218 -2.31 26.77 0.29
CA GLY A 218 -3.26 27.70 0.90
C GLY A 218 -4.69 27.19 1.16
N ASP A 219 -5.00 25.91 0.95
CA ASP A 219 -6.29 25.33 1.39
C ASP A 219 -6.09 24.25 2.44
N THR A 220 -6.53 24.54 3.65
CA THR A 220 -6.36 23.68 4.82
C THR A 220 -7.52 22.70 5.03
N ASN A 221 -8.68 22.88 4.37
CA ASN A 221 -9.82 21.93 4.43
C ASN A 221 -9.50 20.58 3.77
N VAL A 222 -8.40 20.57 3.07
CA VAL A 222 -7.90 19.51 2.25
C VAL A 222 -7.45 18.39 3.21
N MET A 223 -6.85 18.74 4.36
CA MET A 223 -6.45 17.81 5.44
C MET A 223 -7.65 17.08 6.06
N TRP A 224 -8.78 17.76 6.10
CA TRP A 224 -10.00 17.28 6.70
C TRP A 224 -10.70 16.24 5.88
N GLU A 225 -10.87 16.55 4.62
CA GLU A 225 -11.56 15.67 3.69
C GLU A 225 -10.79 14.38 3.57
N ALA A 226 -9.48 14.49 3.64
CA ALA A 226 -8.53 13.40 3.61
C ALA A 226 -8.68 12.50 4.83
N TYR A 227 -8.79 13.09 6.03
CA TYR A 227 -9.14 12.36 7.24
C TYR A 227 -10.52 11.69 7.11
N ALA A 228 -11.46 12.33 6.43
CA ALA A 228 -12.83 11.86 6.44
C ALA A 228 -13.13 10.70 5.49
N ILE A 229 -12.31 10.43 4.47
CA ILE A 229 -12.42 9.16 3.71
C ILE A 229 -11.39 8.13 4.19
N SER A 230 -10.83 8.42 5.35
CA SER A 230 -9.71 7.72 5.92
C SER A 230 -10.13 6.57 6.81
N ASP A 231 -9.86 5.33 6.43
CA ASP A 231 -10.05 4.21 7.35
C ASP A 231 -9.01 4.22 8.50
N SER A 232 -8.01 5.10 8.44
CA SER A 232 -7.06 5.43 9.52
C SER A 232 -6.29 6.72 9.23
N TYR A 233 -5.82 7.46 10.26
CA TYR A 233 -5.08 8.76 10.27
C TYR A 233 -4.09 9.11 9.13
N SER A 234 -3.76 8.21 8.23
CA SER A 234 -2.90 8.49 7.09
C SER A 234 -3.67 8.86 5.82
N THR A 235 -4.95 8.52 5.63
CA THR A 235 -5.72 8.91 4.41
C THR A 235 -6.01 10.43 4.40
N ILE A 236 -5.69 11.12 5.52
CA ILE A 236 -5.51 12.58 5.70
C ILE A 236 -4.58 13.23 4.69
N ALA A 237 -3.65 12.55 4.04
CA ALA A 237 -2.99 13.17 2.89
C ALA A 237 -3.65 12.79 1.55
N ASP A 238 -4.36 11.67 1.44
CA ASP A 238 -4.88 11.20 0.16
C ASP A 238 -5.96 12.10 -0.45
N ASN A 239 -6.87 12.69 0.34
CA ASN A 239 -7.86 13.63 -0.23
C ASN A 239 -7.42 15.07 -0.26
N ILE A 240 -6.33 15.39 0.47
CA ILE A 240 -5.67 16.67 0.37
C ILE A 240 -5.31 16.87 -1.11
N PHE A 241 -4.71 15.83 -1.66
CA PHE A 241 -4.21 15.91 -3.02
C PHE A 241 -5.29 15.66 -4.08
N HIS A 242 -6.47 15.13 -3.71
CA HIS A 242 -7.54 14.84 -4.66
C HIS A 242 -8.44 16.04 -5.00
N LYS A 243 -8.69 16.97 -4.07
CA LYS A 243 -9.64 18.09 -4.28
C LYS A 243 -8.99 19.39 -4.77
N ASN A 244 -7.70 19.59 -4.50
CA ASN A 244 -6.93 20.76 -4.99
C ASN A 244 -6.21 20.56 -6.32
N PHE A 245 -6.12 19.32 -6.81
CA PHE A 245 -5.45 19.01 -8.08
C PHE A 245 -6.38 18.33 -9.11
N GLY A 246 -7.67 18.21 -8.78
CA GLY A 246 -8.74 17.92 -9.73
C GLY A 246 -9.23 19.20 -10.39
N GLY A 247 -8.75 19.46 -11.61
CA GLY A 247 -9.35 20.46 -12.48
C GLY A 247 -10.87 20.29 -12.59
N THR A 248 -11.55 21.36 -12.99
CA THR A 248 -12.98 21.35 -13.31
C THR A 248 -13.33 20.11 -14.13
N LEU A 249 -14.36 19.37 -13.73
CA LEU A 249 -15.11 18.50 -14.65
C LEU A 249 -15.74 19.41 -15.71
N LYS A 250 -14.93 19.84 -16.68
CA LYS A 250 -15.46 20.16 -18.00
C LYS A 250 -15.79 18.82 -18.64
N THR A 251 -17.08 18.65 -18.90
CA THR A 251 -17.56 17.74 -19.92
C THR A 251 -16.95 18.16 -21.24
N ASP A 252 -15.78 17.62 -21.56
CA ASP A 252 -15.39 17.43 -22.95
C ASP A 252 -15.11 15.95 -23.15
N THR A 253 -15.80 15.44 -24.16
CA THR A 253 -15.69 14.11 -24.73
C THR A 253 -14.22 13.72 -24.93
N ASP A 254 -13.91 12.46 -24.60
CA ASP A 254 -12.62 11.77 -24.78
C ASP A 254 -11.48 12.04 -23.79
N SER A 255 -11.58 11.45 -22.59
CA SER A 255 -10.65 10.44 -22.04
C SER A 255 -10.64 10.44 -20.50
N LYS A 256 -11.19 9.36 -19.92
CA LYS A 256 -11.23 9.11 -18.47
C LYS A 256 -9.86 8.66 -17.98
N GLN A 257 -9.16 9.46 -17.15
CA GLN A 257 -8.14 8.92 -16.23
C GLN A 257 -8.68 8.94 -14.80
N LYS A 258 -9.38 7.85 -14.43
CA LYS A 258 -9.58 7.46 -13.03
C LYS A 258 -8.26 6.89 -12.51
N ILE A 259 -7.87 7.24 -11.28
CA ILE A 259 -6.80 6.57 -10.55
C ILE A 259 -7.14 5.07 -10.49
N LYS A 260 -6.29 4.21 -11.05
CA LYS A 260 -6.54 2.77 -11.17
C LYS A 260 -6.00 2.07 -9.94
N ILE A 261 -6.87 1.80 -8.95
CA ILE A 261 -6.62 0.77 -7.93
C ILE A 261 -6.20 -0.51 -8.67
N ILE A 262 -5.07 -1.09 -8.28
CA ILE A 262 -4.60 -2.35 -8.86
C ILE A 262 -5.17 -3.47 -8.02
N ASN A 263 -6.07 -4.24 -8.63
CA ASN A 263 -6.60 -5.42 -7.98
C ASN A 263 -5.52 -6.51 -8.04
N ILE A 264 -5.33 -7.23 -6.94
CA ILE A 264 -4.44 -8.39 -6.92
C ILE A 264 -5.32 -9.63 -7.00
N HIS A 265 -5.08 -10.46 -8.00
CA HIS A 265 -5.76 -11.74 -8.19
C HIS A 265 -4.86 -12.87 -7.69
N ASP A 266 -5.27 -13.54 -6.63
CA ASP A 266 -4.60 -14.74 -6.14
C ASP A 266 -4.85 -15.90 -7.10
N ARG A 267 -3.77 -16.38 -7.73
CA ARG A 267 -3.83 -17.44 -8.73
C ARG A 267 -4.30 -18.78 -8.16
N GLU A 268 -3.94 -19.07 -6.91
CA GLU A 268 -4.26 -20.34 -6.25
C GLU A 268 -5.73 -20.38 -5.84
N THR A 269 -6.24 -19.28 -5.28
CA THR A 269 -7.62 -19.23 -4.76
C THR A 269 -8.64 -18.68 -5.75
N GLY A 270 -8.20 -18.00 -6.81
CA GLY A 270 -9.04 -17.30 -7.79
C GLY A 270 -9.74 -16.06 -7.22
N LYS A 271 -9.33 -15.58 -6.03
CA LYS A 271 -9.96 -14.45 -5.35
C LYS A 271 -9.19 -13.16 -5.60
N LEU A 272 -9.90 -12.04 -5.55
CA LEU A 272 -9.27 -10.74 -5.40
C LEU A 272 -8.84 -10.56 -3.95
N VAL A 273 -7.61 -10.10 -3.77
CA VAL A 273 -7.00 -9.81 -2.47
C VAL A 273 -6.40 -8.42 -2.50
N GLU A 274 -6.23 -7.83 -1.32
CA GLU A 274 -5.61 -6.51 -1.15
C GLU A 274 -4.20 -6.67 -0.59
N GLU A 275 -3.29 -5.79 -1.02
CA GLU A 275 -1.99 -5.66 -0.38
C GLU A 275 -2.14 -4.89 0.92
N LYS A 276 -1.75 -5.50 2.04
CA LYS A 276 -1.72 -4.82 3.33
C LYS A 276 -0.50 -3.90 3.37
N ILE A 277 -0.71 -2.62 3.10
CA ILE A 277 0.31 -1.59 3.23
C ILE A 277 0.00 -0.80 4.50
N PRO A 278 0.97 -0.57 5.40
CA PRO A 278 0.76 0.36 6.51
C PRO A 278 0.32 1.70 5.97
N HIS A 279 -0.80 2.21 6.48
CA HIS A 279 -1.53 3.25 5.78
C HIS A 279 -0.72 4.55 5.59
N TYR A 280 0.20 4.85 6.50
CA TYR A 280 1.11 6.00 6.39
C TYR A 280 2.09 5.89 5.22
N ILE A 281 2.54 4.67 4.88
CA ILE A 281 3.41 4.42 3.72
C ILE A 281 2.63 4.63 2.43
N GLU A 282 1.41 4.11 2.33
CA GLU A 282 0.56 4.27 1.15
C GLU A 282 0.38 5.74 0.81
N VAL A 283 0.11 6.54 1.83
CA VAL A 283 -0.14 7.97 1.70
C VAL A 283 1.13 8.71 1.30
N SER A 284 2.27 8.46 1.96
CA SER A 284 3.55 9.05 1.54
C SER A 284 3.88 8.73 0.09
N LEU A 285 3.61 7.51 -0.38
CA LEU A 285 3.81 7.11 -1.77
C LEU A 285 2.90 7.90 -2.73
N ARG A 286 1.65 8.17 -2.35
CA ARG A 286 0.71 8.97 -3.16
C ARG A 286 1.16 10.43 -3.26
N ILE A 287 1.60 11.04 -2.14
CA ILE A 287 2.14 12.41 -2.14
C ILE A 287 3.31 12.50 -3.11
N MET A 288 4.27 11.58 -2.94
CA MET A 288 5.51 11.55 -3.70
C MET A 288 5.24 11.36 -5.20
N TYR A 289 4.51 10.32 -5.60
CA TYR A 289 4.48 9.88 -7.00
C TYR A 289 3.23 10.31 -7.78
N SER A 290 2.13 10.67 -7.11
CA SER A 290 0.85 11.00 -7.78
C SER A 290 0.57 12.50 -7.90
N THR A 291 1.34 13.36 -7.21
CA THR A 291 1.17 14.83 -7.26
C THR A 291 2.20 15.49 -8.18
N SER A 292 1.91 16.67 -8.74
CA SER A 292 2.89 17.43 -9.53
C SER A 292 4.05 17.95 -8.67
N GLY A 293 3.76 18.47 -7.47
CA GLY A 293 4.75 18.94 -6.50
C GLY A 293 5.66 17.81 -5.99
N GLY A 294 5.08 16.68 -5.59
CA GLY A 294 5.83 15.50 -5.18
C GLY A 294 6.72 14.94 -6.29
N ARG A 295 6.21 14.84 -7.53
CA ARG A 295 7.02 14.40 -8.68
C ARG A 295 8.16 15.36 -8.98
N SER A 296 7.97 16.67 -8.78
CA SER A 296 9.05 17.65 -8.89
C SER A 296 10.08 17.46 -7.78
N ALA A 297 9.62 17.27 -6.54
CA ALA A 297 10.46 17.04 -5.37
C ALA A 297 11.29 15.75 -5.48
N ILE A 298 10.73 14.62 -5.93
CA ILE A 298 11.50 13.36 -6.12
C ILE A 298 12.64 13.52 -7.12
N ASN A 299 12.45 14.36 -8.13
CA ASN A 299 13.48 14.63 -9.12
C ASN A 299 14.55 15.62 -8.63
N ASN A 300 14.33 16.27 -7.48
CA ASN A 300 15.30 17.15 -6.83
C ASN A 300 16.46 16.35 -6.21
N SER A 301 17.69 16.75 -6.49
CA SER A 301 18.91 16.09 -6.02
C SER A 301 19.03 16.00 -4.49
N GLN A 302 18.48 16.97 -3.76
CA GLN A 302 18.49 16.99 -2.30
C GLN A 302 17.52 15.96 -1.72
N VAL A 303 16.32 15.84 -2.29
CA VAL A 303 15.32 14.82 -1.90
C VAL A 303 15.83 13.42 -2.22
N LYS A 304 16.48 13.21 -3.38
CA LYS A 304 17.15 11.94 -3.69
C LYS A 304 18.22 11.59 -2.66
N ARG A 305 19.04 12.57 -2.25
CA ARG A 305 20.06 12.39 -1.20
C ARG A 305 19.44 12.03 0.15
N LEU A 306 18.35 12.67 0.52
CA LEU A 306 17.58 12.35 1.73
C LEU A 306 17.02 10.92 1.68
N MET A 307 16.39 10.52 0.58
CA MET A 307 15.83 9.17 0.42
C MET A 307 16.90 8.08 0.48
N ARG A 308 18.10 8.33 -0.08
CA ARG A 308 19.26 7.44 0.06
C ARG A 308 19.74 7.35 1.52
N TYR A 309 19.80 8.48 2.22
CA TYR A 309 20.15 8.53 3.63
C TYR A 309 19.15 7.73 4.48
N LEU A 310 17.85 7.99 4.32
CA LEU A 310 16.78 7.28 5.03
C LEU A 310 16.84 5.78 4.77
N THR A 311 17.00 5.36 3.50
CA THR A 311 17.11 3.93 3.17
C THR A 311 18.32 3.27 3.83
N THR A 312 19.48 3.95 3.82
CA THR A 312 20.69 3.43 4.47
C THR A 312 20.51 3.34 5.99
N LYS A 313 19.84 4.32 6.59
CA LYS A 313 19.61 4.39 8.04
C LYS A 313 18.57 3.36 8.51
N THR A 314 17.47 3.22 7.79
CA THR A 314 16.47 2.17 8.02
C THR A 314 17.07 0.77 7.86
N GLY A 315 17.95 0.57 6.86
CA GLY A 315 18.71 -0.68 6.71
C GLY A 315 19.50 -1.02 7.98
N LYS A 316 20.26 -0.06 8.52
CA LYS A 316 21.01 -0.23 9.77
C LYS A 316 20.10 -0.50 10.97
N LYS A 317 18.95 0.18 11.08
CA LYS A 317 17.95 -0.06 12.15
C LYS A 317 17.51 -1.52 12.18
N TYR A 318 17.19 -2.11 11.03
CA TYR A 318 16.70 -3.48 10.96
C TYR A 318 17.80 -4.55 11.00
N GLU A 319 19.07 -4.16 10.91
CA GLU A 319 20.23 -5.01 11.24
C GLU A 319 20.55 -5.01 12.74
N ALA A 320 20.12 -3.99 13.48
CA ALA A 320 20.39 -3.86 14.90
C ALA A 320 19.60 -4.90 15.73
N PRO A 321 20.19 -5.51 16.79
CA PRO A 321 19.52 -6.53 17.60
C PRO A 321 18.19 -6.07 18.22
N GLU A 322 18.07 -4.79 18.54
CA GLU A 322 16.89 -4.17 19.15
C GLU A 322 15.65 -4.30 18.25
N SER A 323 15.85 -4.46 16.93
CA SER A 323 14.77 -4.63 15.96
C SER A 323 14.00 -5.94 16.08
N ILE A 324 14.45 -6.91 16.91
CA ILE A 324 13.67 -8.12 17.22
C ILE A 324 12.24 -7.78 17.65
N LYS A 325 12.04 -6.66 18.36
CA LYS A 325 10.72 -6.20 18.82
C LYS A 325 9.72 -5.94 17.68
N GLU A 326 10.21 -5.72 16.47
CA GLU A 326 9.40 -5.43 15.28
C GLU A 326 8.82 -6.71 14.66
N ILE A 327 9.37 -7.89 14.96
CA ILE A 327 8.97 -9.18 14.35
C ILE A 327 7.51 -9.52 14.69
N GLN A 328 7.12 -9.45 15.96
CA GLN A 328 5.77 -9.83 16.39
C GLN A 328 4.68 -8.88 15.87
N PRO A 329 4.83 -7.54 15.96
CA PRO A 329 3.93 -6.60 15.29
C PRO A 329 3.79 -6.87 13.79
N PHE A 330 4.90 -7.15 13.11
CA PHE A 330 4.90 -7.41 11.67
C PHE A 330 4.14 -8.68 11.30
N ILE A 331 4.37 -9.80 12.02
CA ILE A 331 3.63 -11.05 11.83
C ILE A 331 2.13 -10.81 12.01
N LYS A 332 1.74 -10.09 13.07
CA LYS A 332 0.33 -9.80 13.37
C LYS A 332 -0.32 -8.95 12.29
N PHE A 333 0.33 -7.86 11.88
CA PHE A 333 -0.19 -6.91 10.89
C PHE A 333 -0.42 -7.59 9.54
N HIS A 334 0.59 -8.31 9.03
CA HIS A 334 0.51 -8.99 7.75
C HIS A 334 -0.20 -10.35 7.81
N SER A 335 -0.46 -10.87 9.01
CA SER A 335 -1.05 -12.20 9.24
C SER A 335 -0.21 -13.32 8.59
N LEU A 336 1.10 -13.28 8.84
CA LEU A 336 2.04 -14.24 8.23
C LEU A 336 1.80 -15.65 8.76
N ASN A 337 1.86 -16.64 7.85
CA ASN A 337 1.85 -18.05 8.22
C ASN A 337 3.23 -18.44 8.78
N VAL A 338 3.34 -18.45 10.11
CA VAL A 338 4.59 -18.80 10.79
C VAL A 338 4.96 -20.27 10.67
N ASP A 339 4.00 -21.15 10.38
CA ASP A 339 4.23 -22.59 10.26
C ASP A 339 5.04 -22.95 9.01
N GLU A 340 5.11 -22.06 8.02
CA GLU A 340 5.91 -22.24 6.81
C GLU A 340 7.40 -21.94 7.02
N ILE A 341 7.74 -21.21 8.09
CA ILE A 341 9.10 -20.74 8.38
C ILE A 341 9.94 -21.92 8.89
N LEU A 342 11.17 -22.03 8.39
CA LEU A 342 12.07 -23.12 8.74
C LEU A 342 12.55 -23.02 10.20
N ASP A 343 13.04 -21.84 10.58
CA ASP A 343 13.64 -21.58 11.88
C ASP A 343 12.60 -21.05 12.89
N PRO A 344 12.72 -21.37 14.20
CA PRO A 344 11.85 -20.80 15.23
C PRO A 344 11.94 -19.27 15.27
N ILE A 345 10.82 -18.57 15.50
CA ILE A 345 10.81 -17.10 15.57
C ILE A 345 11.81 -16.54 16.60
N SER A 346 12.02 -17.25 17.71
CA SER A 346 12.95 -16.86 18.76
C SER A 346 14.44 -16.98 18.38
N SER A 347 14.79 -17.60 17.25
CA SER A 347 16.19 -17.75 16.83
C SER A 347 16.72 -16.57 16.01
N PHE A 348 15.86 -15.68 15.52
CA PHE A 348 16.28 -14.52 14.73
C PHE A 348 16.94 -13.46 15.63
N LYS A 349 18.11 -12.97 15.23
CA LYS A 349 18.90 -12.01 16.03
C LYS A 349 18.54 -10.55 15.79
N ASN A 350 17.82 -10.27 14.71
CA ASN A 350 17.33 -8.96 14.31
C ASN A 350 16.17 -9.13 13.32
N PHE A 351 15.51 -8.04 12.97
CA PHE A 351 14.38 -8.05 12.07
C PHE A 351 14.76 -8.44 10.64
N ASN A 352 15.93 -8.00 10.14
CA ASN A 352 16.38 -8.37 8.80
C ASN A 352 16.56 -9.88 8.65
N GLN A 353 17.11 -10.57 9.65
CA GLN A 353 17.21 -12.03 9.65
C GLN A 353 15.85 -12.72 9.52
N PHE A 354 14.83 -12.17 10.18
CA PHE A 354 13.46 -12.62 10.02
C PHE A 354 12.87 -12.25 8.64
N PHE A 355 13.20 -11.09 8.09
CA PHE A 355 12.68 -10.64 6.81
C PHE A 355 13.11 -11.56 5.66
N TYR A 356 14.41 -11.91 5.61
CA TYR A 356 14.95 -12.92 4.69
C TYR A 356 14.94 -14.34 5.25
N ARG A 357 14.04 -14.65 6.20
CA ARG A 357 13.85 -16.00 6.76
C ARG A 357 13.81 -17.07 5.67
N LYS A 358 14.28 -18.28 5.96
CA LYS A 358 14.06 -19.45 5.10
C LYS A 358 12.70 -20.07 5.37
N LEU A 359 12.10 -20.65 4.34
CA LEU A 359 10.89 -21.47 4.46
C LEU A 359 11.26 -22.95 4.44
N LYS A 360 10.36 -23.79 4.95
CA LYS A 360 10.45 -25.26 4.81
C LYS A 360 10.29 -25.64 3.34
N ASP A 361 11.02 -26.65 2.87
CA ASP A 361 10.96 -27.13 1.47
C ASP A 361 9.53 -27.51 1.04
N SER A 362 8.74 -28.06 1.97
CA SER A 362 7.34 -28.43 1.74
C SER A 362 6.41 -27.23 1.50
N SER A 363 6.81 -26.02 1.90
CA SER A 363 5.97 -24.82 1.81
C SER A 363 5.89 -24.25 0.40
N ARG A 364 6.88 -24.53 -0.47
CA ARG A 364 6.99 -23.98 -1.83
C ARG A 364 7.44 -25.05 -2.84
N PRO A 365 6.61 -26.06 -3.12
CA PRO A 365 6.98 -27.14 -4.05
C PRO A 365 7.20 -26.60 -5.48
N ILE A 366 8.21 -27.14 -6.16
CA ILE A 366 8.53 -26.83 -7.57
C ILE A 366 7.44 -27.38 -8.49
N ALA A 367 6.79 -26.50 -9.25
CA ALA A 367 5.86 -26.92 -10.29
C ALA A 367 6.61 -27.69 -11.39
N PHE A 368 6.13 -28.89 -11.70
CA PHE A 368 6.72 -29.79 -12.69
C PHE A 368 8.24 -29.94 -12.50
N PRO A 369 8.69 -30.53 -11.37
CA PRO A 369 10.10 -30.53 -10.98
C PRO A 369 10.99 -31.31 -11.96
N ASN A 370 10.42 -32.34 -12.62
CA ASN A 370 11.13 -33.19 -13.58
C ASN A 370 11.02 -32.69 -15.02
N ASP A 371 10.30 -31.59 -15.27
CA ASP A 371 10.16 -31.01 -16.60
C ASP A 371 11.07 -29.78 -16.74
N PRO A 372 12.20 -29.90 -17.47
CA PRO A 372 13.14 -28.80 -17.64
C PRO A 372 12.59 -27.72 -18.60
N LYS A 373 11.51 -27.99 -19.35
CA LYS A 373 10.87 -27.03 -20.26
C LYS A 373 9.85 -26.13 -19.58
N ILE A 374 9.68 -26.23 -18.26
CA ILE A 374 8.77 -25.38 -17.49
C ILE A 374 9.56 -24.31 -16.74
N ALA A 375 9.25 -23.02 -16.95
CA ALA A 375 9.76 -21.94 -16.13
C ALA A 375 8.86 -21.72 -14.91
N VAL A 376 9.42 -21.28 -13.78
CA VAL A 376 8.67 -21.01 -12.54
C VAL A 376 8.93 -19.61 -11.99
N SER A 377 8.02 -19.14 -11.13
CA SER A 377 8.10 -17.84 -10.49
C SER A 377 9.36 -17.75 -9.62
N PRO A 378 10.16 -16.67 -9.74
CA PRO A 378 11.39 -16.53 -8.97
C PRO A 378 11.14 -16.14 -7.51
N ALA A 379 9.93 -15.72 -7.14
CA ALA A 379 9.62 -15.23 -5.80
C ALA A 379 8.14 -15.39 -5.45
N ASP A 380 7.83 -15.31 -4.15
CA ASP A 380 6.48 -14.94 -3.69
C ASP A 380 6.26 -13.48 -4.06
N CYS A 381 5.31 -13.21 -4.95
CA CYS A 381 5.20 -11.88 -5.55
C CYS A 381 3.84 -11.58 -6.16
N ARG A 382 3.64 -10.30 -6.47
CA ARG A 382 2.64 -9.80 -7.40
C ARG A 382 3.27 -9.74 -8.79
N LEU A 383 2.72 -10.53 -9.72
CA LEU A 383 3.30 -10.79 -11.02
C LEU A 383 2.55 -10.08 -12.15
N ASN A 384 3.32 -9.52 -13.08
CA ASN A 384 2.87 -9.21 -14.43
C ASN A 384 3.80 -9.87 -15.46
N VAL A 385 3.22 -10.33 -16.57
CA VAL A 385 3.95 -10.91 -17.70
C VAL A 385 3.51 -10.23 -18.98
N PHE A 386 4.48 -9.94 -19.84
CA PHE A 386 4.26 -9.32 -21.13
C PHE A 386 5.00 -10.12 -22.20
N SER A 387 4.29 -10.53 -23.24
CA SER A 387 4.85 -11.26 -24.38
C SER A 387 5.81 -10.42 -25.22
N SER A 388 5.81 -9.09 -25.03
CA SER A 388 6.78 -8.18 -25.64
C SER A 388 7.10 -6.99 -24.73
N ILE A 389 8.32 -6.46 -24.86
CA ILE A 389 8.74 -5.21 -24.19
C ILE A 389 7.82 -4.05 -24.57
N LYS A 390 7.43 -3.97 -25.85
CA LYS A 390 6.49 -2.96 -26.35
C LYS A 390 5.15 -2.98 -25.60
N LEU A 391 4.60 -4.17 -25.36
CA LEU A 391 3.34 -4.29 -24.61
C LEU A 391 3.52 -3.84 -23.15
N ALA A 392 4.66 -4.15 -22.53
CA ALA A 392 4.96 -3.74 -21.17
C ALA A 392 5.03 -2.21 -21.03
N THR A 393 5.67 -1.49 -21.96
CA THR A 393 5.74 -0.02 -21.95
C THR A 393 4.40 0.63 -22.31
N GLU A 394 3.62 0.02 -23.20
CA GLU A 394 2.28 0.49 -23.57
C GLU A 394 1.25 0.33 -22.45
N LEU A 395 1.38 -0.68 -21.57
CA LEU A 395 0.35 -0.99 -20.57
C LEU A 395 0.77 -0.69 -19.12
N TRP A 396 2.05 -0.86 -18.79
CA TRP A 396 2.52 -0.89 -17.40
C TRP A 396 3.60 0.14 -17.08
N ILE A 397 4.70 0.12 -17.83
CA ILE A 397 5.87 0.95 -17.54
C ILE A 397 5.68 2.31 -18.20
N LYS A 398 5.45 3.36 -17.41
CA LYS A 398 5.13 4.71 -17.91
C LYS A 398 6.25 5.74 -17.76
N GLY A 399 7.42 5.32 -17.29
CA GLY A 399 8.63 6.13 -17.30
C GLY A 399 9.00 6.59 -18.72
N LYS A 400 9.50 7.83 -18.86
CA LYS A 400 9.79 8.44 -20.17
C LYS A 400 11.06 7.89 -20.82
N ASN A 401 12.00 7.41 -20.02
CA ASN A 401 13.33 7.01 -20.49
C ASN A 401 13.57 5.50 -20.36
N PHE A 402 12.50 4.72 -20.14
CA PHE A 402 12.60 3.28 -20.09
C PHE A 402 12.98 2.71 -21.46
N THR A 403 14.16 2.11 -21.52
CA THR A 403 14.63 1.27 -22.62
C THR A 403 15.41 0.11 -22.03
N LEU A 404 15.55 -0.99 -22.78
CA LEU A 404 16.41 -2.09 -22.33
C LEU A 404 17.88 -1.67 -22.21
N ALA A 405 18.35 -0.74 -23.05
CA ALA A 405 19.72 -0.23 -22.97
C ALA A 405 19.94 0.55 -21.67
N THR A 406 18.99 1.40 -21.25
CA THR A 406 19.09 2.12 -19.96
C THR A 406 18.92 1.18 -18.77
N LEU A 407 18.08 0.15 -18.89
CA LEU A 407 17.91 -0.88 -17.86
C LEU A 407 19.16 -1.73 -17.68
N ILE A 408 19.76 -2.23 -18.76
CA ILE A 408 20.86 -3.20 -18.70
C ILE A 408 22.23 -2.51 -18.59
N GLN A 409 22.33 -1.24 -19.03
CA GLN A 409 23.60 -0.51 -19.23
C GLN A 409 24.59 -1.24 -20.15
N ASP A 410 24.07 -2.03 -21.09
CA ASP A 410 24.81 -2.69 -22.17
C ASP A 410 23.93 -2.70 -23.43
N GLU A 411 24.30 -1.89 -24.42
CA GLU A 411 23.50 -1.72 -25.64
C GLU A 411 23.52 -2.99 -26.53
N GLN A 412 24.62 -3.73 -26.54
CA GLN A 412 24.74 -4.94 -27.37
C GLN A 412 23.92 -6.07 -26.78
N LEU A 413 23.97 -6.24 -25.46
CA LEU A 413 23.15 -7.22 -24.76
C LEU A 413 21.67 -6.83 -24.87
N ALA A 414 21.32 -5.57 -24.68
CA ALA A 414 19.93 -5.09 -24.76
C ALA A 414 19.26 -5.39 -26.11
N LYS A 415 19.98 -5.26 -27.23
CA LYS A 415 19.46 -5.57 -28.58
C LYS A 415 18.97 -7.01 -28.74
N GLN A 416 19.53 -7.96 -27.98
CA GLN A 416 19.12 -9.37 -28.04
C GLN A 416 17.70 -9.58 -27.48
N TYR A 417 17.22 -8.66 -26.63
CA TYR A 417 15.94 -8.77 -25.92
C TYR A 417 14.90 -7.74 -26.37
N GLU A 418 15.17 -6.92 -27.39
CA GLU A 418 14.30 -5.81 -27.81
C GLU A 418 12.88 -6.28 -28.21
N ASP A 419 12.81 -7.43 -28.89
CA ASP A 419 11.57 -8.13 -29.23
C ASP A 419 11.19 -9.23 -28.21
N GLY A 420 11.91 -9.29 -27.10
CA GLY A 420 11.78 -10.30 -26.07
C GLY A 420 10.58 -10.10 -25.15
N SER A 421 10.42 -11.03 -24.22
CA SER A 421 9.36 -11.04 -23.22
C SER A 421 9.86 -10.52 -21.86
N LEU A 422 8.95 -9.94 -21.07
CA LEU A 422 9.26 -9.38 -19.76
C LEU A 422 8.34 -9.97 -18.68
N VAL A 423 8.95 -10.41 -17.59
CA VAL A 423 8.26 -10.70 -16.32
C VAL A 423 8.62 -9.63 -15.31
N ILE A 424 7.63 -9.13 -14.59
CA ILE A 424 7.78 -8.21 -13.45
C ILE A 424 7.24 -8.94 -12.22
N ALA A 425 8.12 -9.31 -11.30
CA ALA A 425 7.80 -9.98 -10.04
C ALA A 425 8.07 -9.02 -8.88
N ARG A 426 7.02 -8.36 -8.39
CA ARG A 426 7.11 -7.37 -7.31
C ARG A 426 6.85 -8.03 -5.95
N LEU A 427 7.80 -7.92 -5.03
CA LEU A 427 7.69 -8.46 -3.69
C LEU A 427 7.20 -7.35 -2.74
N ALA A 428 6.05 -7.56 -2.12
CA ALA A 428 5.54 -6.71 -1.05
C ALA A 428 6.20 -7.08 0.29
N PRO A 429 6.21 -6.20 1.30
CA PRO A 429 6.87 -6.48 2.58
C PRO A 429 6.47 -7.81 3.23
N GLN A 430 5.20 -8.22 3.10
CA GLN A 430 4.67 -9.46 3.68
C GLN A 430 5.17 -10.75 3.02
N ASP A 431 5.72 -10.67 1.81
CA ASP A 431 6.08 -11.84 1.02
C ASP A 431 7.36 -12.52 1.58
N TYR A 432 7.74 -13.63 0.97
CA TYR A 432 9.04 -14.27 1.20
C TYR A 432 10.11 -13.59 0.32
N HIS A 433 11.12 -12.99 0.96
CA HIS A 433 12.09 -12.09 0.29
C HIS A 433 13.39 -12.75 -0.17
N ARG A 434 13.44 -14.09 -0.17
CA ARG A 434 14.48 -14.80 -0.95
C ARG A 434 13.93 -15.15 -2.31
N PHE A 435 14.80 -15.11 -3.30
CA PHE A 435 14.45 -15.34 -4.69
C PHE A 435 15.30 -16.45 -5.30
N HIS A 436 14.68 -17.14 -6.25
CA HIS A 436 15.11 -18.43 -6.76
C HIS A 436 15.18 -18.40 -8.29
N LEU A 437 15.89 -19.36 -8.86
CA LEU A 437 16.06 -19.46 -10.30
C LEU A 437 14.76 -19.89 -10.98
N PRO A 438 14.30 -19.16 -12.01
CA PRO A 438 13.08 -19.50 -12.74
C PRO A 438 13.29 -20.68 -13.70
N VAL A 439 14.53 -20.95 -14.09
CA VAL A 439 14.94 -22.00 -15.04
C VAL A 439 16.28 -22.61 -14.60
N SER A 440 16.54 -23.86 -14.99
CA SER A 440 17.87 -24.48 -14.79
C SER A 440 18.87 -23.89 -15.78
N GLY A 441 20.11 -23.70 -15.34
CA GLY A 441 21.16 -23.15 -16.20
C GLY A 441 22.48 -22.89 -15.48
N VAL A 442 23.43 -22.33 -16.23
CA VAL A 442 24.71 -21.88 -15.70
C VAL A 442 24.64 -20.40 -15.39
N ILE A 443 25.03 -20.00 -14.18
CA ILE A 443 25.10 -18.59 -13.78
C ILE A 443 26.24 -17.92 -14.53
N GLY A 444 25.90 -16.93 -15.34
CA GLY A 444 26.84 -16.09 -16.07
C GLY A 444 27.33 -14.91 -15.23
N LYS A 445 27.68 -13.83 -15.91
CA LYS A 445 28.13 -12.59 -15.27
C LYS A 445 26.99 -11.97 -14.47
N SER A 446 27.30 -11.47 -13.27
CA SER A 446 26.40 -10.63 -12.48
C SER A 446 26.98 -9.21 -12.41
N THR A 447 26.33 -8.26 -13.07
CA THR A 447 26.80 -6.88 -13.19
C THR A 447 25.99 -5.98 -12.23
N PRO A 448 26.58 -5.51 -11.12
CA PRO A 448 25.92 -4.53 -10.27
C PRO A 448 25.89 -3.17 -10.98
N ILE A 449 24.75 -2.50 -10.86
CA ILE A 449 24.51 -1.17 -11.39
C ILE A 449 24.03 -0.31 -10.23
N ASP A 450 24.81 0.73 -9.92
CA ASP A 450 24.43 1.71 -8.91
C ASP A 450 23.29 2.59 -9.41
N GLY A 451 22.51 3.10 -8.46
CA GLY A 451 21.33 3.89 -8.77
C GLY A 451 20.62 4.40 -7.53
N GLU A 452 19.46 4.97 -7.76
CA GLU A 452 18.52 5.45 -6.76
C GLU A 452 17.77 4.29 -6.08
N LEU A 453 16.84 4.64 -5.19
CA LEU A 453 15.99 3.68 -4.48
C LEU A 453 14.56 4.24 -4.44
N TYR A 454 13.97 4.45 -5.61
CA TYR A 454 12.55 4.75 -5.73
C TYR A 454 11.70 3.55 -5.35
N THR A 455 10.44 3.77 -4.99
CA THR A 455 9.52 2.67 -4.68
C THR A 455 9.15 1.91 -5.94
N VAL A 456 9.03 0.60 -5.80
CA VAL A 456 8.50 -0.28 -6.84
C VAL A 456 6.99 -0.49 -6.69
N ASN A 457 6.32 0.25 -5.81
CA ASN A 457 4.87 0.21 -5.73
C ASN A 457 4.28 0.66 -7.10
N PRO A 458 3.19 0.04 -7.59
CA PRO A 458 2.61 0.43 -8.87
C PRO A 458 2.17 1.89 -8.98
N ILE A 459 1.93 2.57 -7.85
CA ILE A 459 1.70 4.02 -7.76
C ILE A 459 2.87 4.80 -8.37
N ALA A 460 4.10 4.28 -8.33
CA ALA A 460 5.28 4.91 -8.93
C ALA A 460 5.59 4.39 -10.34
N ILE A 461 5.50 3.07 -10.59
CA ILE A 461 5.89 2.46 -11.88
C ILE A 461 5.00 2.93 -13.04
N ARG A 462 3.71 3.15 -12.74
CA ARG A 462 2.69 3.51 -13.74
C ARG A 462 2.57 5.03 -13.91
N GLU A 463 3.43 5.78 -13.22
CA GLU A 463 3.61 7.20 -13.35
C GLU A 463 4.88 7.51 -14.15
N ASN A 464 5.15 8.79 -14.34
CA ASN A 464 6.19 9.29 -15.21
C ASN A 464 7.60 9.25 -14.57
N VAL A 465 7.92 8.19 -13.83
CA VAL A 465 9.18 7.99 -13.10
C VAL A 465 9.86 6.70 -13.57
N ASP A 466 11.14 6.78 -13.93
CA ASP A 466 11.92 5.67 -14.50
C ASP A 466 12.44 4.70 -13.41
N VAL A 467 11.54 4.16 -12.59
CA VAL A 467 11.87 3.36 -11.39
C VAL A 467 12.89 2.24 -11.66
N TYR A 468 12.66 1.41 -12.68
CA TYR A 468 13.53 0.26 -12.94
C TYR A 468 14.92 0.62 -13.49
N CYS A 469 15.02 1.69 -14.27
CA CYS A 469 16.27 2.10 -14.90
C CYS A 469 17.13 2.97 -13.98
N GLU A 470 16.50 3.70 -13.07
CA GLU A 470 17.19 4.57 -12.11
C GLU A 470 17.59 3.81 -10.86
N ASN A 471 16.82 2.79 -10.44
CA ASN A 471 17.12 2.11 -9.18
C ASN A 471 18.39 1.27 -9.26
N LYS A 472 19.07 1.17 -8.11
CA LYS A 472 20.15 0.21 -7.90
C LYS A 472 19.67 -1.20 -8.21
N ARG A 473 20.46 -1.95 -8.97
CA ARG A 473 20.09 -3.29 -9.44
C ARG A 473 21.30 -4.16 -9.77
N ILE A 474 21.08 -5.45 -9.95
CA ILE A 474 22.09 -6.39 -10.42
C ILE A 474 21.50 -7.15 -11.60
N VAL A 475 22.19 -7.13 -12.74
CA VAL A 475 21.84 -7.91 -13.94
C VAL A 475 22.65 -9.20 -13.92
N THR A 476 21.99 -10.34 -13.75
CA THR A 476 22.59 -11.67 -13.80
C THR A 476 22.18 -12.39 -15.09
N GLU A 477 23.16 -12.86 -15.85
CA GLU A 477 22.93 -13.74 -16.99
C GLU A 477 22.75 -15.19 -16.53
N ILE A 478 21.80 -15.92 -17.12
CA ILE A 478 21.60 -17.35 -16.91
C ILE A 478 21.59 -18.03 -18.27
N ASP A 479 22.58 -18.87 -18.54
CA ASP A 479 22.64 -19.68 -19.76
C ASP A 479 21.81 -20.96 -19.55
N SER A 480 20.58 -20.96 -20.06
CA SER A 480 19.65 -22.09 -19.96
C SER A 480 19.60 -22.89 -21.25
N LYS A 481 19.71 -24.21 -21.13
CA LYS A 481 19.59 -25.13 -22.28
C LYS A 481 18.21 -25.04 -22.94
N GLU A 482 17.16 -24.96 -22.13
CA GLU A 482 15.78 -25.03 -22.62
C GLU A 482 15.20 -23.63 -22.92
N PHE A 483 15.77 -22.54 -22.41
CA PHE A 483 15.21 -21.18 -22.59
C PHE A 483 16.16 -20.20 -23.26
N GLY A 484 17.35 -20.64 -23.67
CA GLY A 484 18.41 -19.75 -24.15
C GLY A 484 18.98 -18.91 -23.00
N LYS A 485 19.54 -17.75 -23.33
CA LYS A 485 20.04 -16.83 -22.31
C LYS A 485 18.87 -16.05 -21.69
N VAL A 486 18.78 -16.10 -20.38
CA VAL A 486 17.76 -15.37 -19.59
C VAL A 486 18.48 -14.32 -18.75
N LEU A 487 17.98 -13.07 -18.75
CA LEU A 487 18.46 -12.06 -17.81
C LEU A 487 17.58 -12.04 -16.58
N PHE A 488 18.21 -12.20 -15.42
CA PHE A 488 17.60 -12.06 -14.11
C PHE A 488 18.07 -10.74 -13.50
N ILE A 489 17.16 -9.77 -13.35
CA ILE A 489 17.50 -8.43 -12.87
C ILE A 489 16.86 -8.22 -11.51
N SER A 490 17.68 -8.25 -10.45
CA SER A 490 17.24 -7.90 -9.09
C SER A 490 17.28 -6.38 -8.93
N VAL A 491 16.16 -5.75 -8.61
CA VAL A 491 16.02 -4.29 -8.45
C VAL A 491 15.68 -3.95 -7.00
N GLY A 492 16.53 -3.14 -6.37
CA GLY A 492 16.27 -2.58 -5.04
C GLY A 492 15.24 -1.44 -5.11
N ALA A 493 14.63 -1.09 -3.98
CA ALA A 493 13.66 0.00 -3.90
C ALA A 493 13.82 0.81 -2.61
N THR A 494 12.98 1.81 -2.39
CA THR A 494 12.98 2.59 -1.14
C THR A 494 12.91 1.66 0.08
N LEU A 495 13.76 1.93 1.08
CA LEU A 495 13.99 1.10 2.26
C LEU A 495 14.78 -0.22 1.99
N VAL A 496 14.85 -0.73 0.74
CA VAL A 496 15.70 -1.88 0.30
C VAL A 496 16.86 -1.43 -0.57
N GLY A 497 17.99 -1.14 0.05
CA GLY A 497 19.24 -0.93 -0.70
C GLY A 497 20.05 -2.19 -0.97
N SER A 498 19.73 -3.29 -0.29
CA SER A 498 20.63 -4.44 -0.16
C SER A 498 20.14 -5.66 -0.92
N ILE A 499 20.83 -5.94 -2.02
CA ILE A 499 20.65 -7.12 -2.85
C ILE A 499 21.80 -8.07 -2.54
N HIS A 500 21.48 -9.26 -2.02
CA HIS A 500 22.48 -10.26 -1.67
C HIS A 500 22.34 -11.48 -2.58
N LEU A 501 23.31 -11.70 -3.46
CA LEU A 501 23.39 -12.92 -4.26
C LEU A 501 24.03 -14.04 -3.44
N THR A 502 23.48 -15.24 -3.52
CA THR A 502 24.05 -16.44 -2.90
C THR A 502 24.76 -17.35 -3.91
N THR A 503 24.62 -17.04 -5.20
CA THR A 503 25.24 -17.75 -6.31
C THR A 503 26.49 -17.06 -6.83
N LYS A 504 27.29 -17.80 -7.61
CA LYS A 504 28.54 -17.36 -8.22
C LYS A 504 28.58 -17.73 -9.69
N GLN A 505 29.26 -16.90 -10.48
CA GLN A 505 29.49 -17.17 -11.89
C GLN A 505 30.13 -18.55 -12.11
N GLY A 506 29.66 -19.28 -13.12
CA GLY A 506 30.08 -20.64 -13.48
C GLY A 506 29.36 -21.76 -12.74
N GLN A 507 28.52 -21.46 -11.74
CA GLN A 507 27.72 -22.49 -11.06
C GLN A 507 26.60 -23.00 -11.96
N HIS A 508 26.45 -24.32 -12.02
CA HIS A 508 25.29 -24.97 -12.63
C HIS A 508 24.25 -25.22 -11.55
N LEU A 509 23.06 -24.65 -11.71
CA LEU A 509 21.97 -24.73 -10.74
C LEU A 509 20.66 -25.13 -11.41
N ASN A 510 19.78 -25.74 -10.63
CA ASN A 510 18.48 -26.17 -11.09
C ASN A 510 17.42 -25.08 -10.88
N LYS A 511 16.35 -25.14 -11.67
CA LYS A 511 15.13 -24.39 -11.43
C LYS A 511 14.66 -24.58 -9.99
N GLY A 512 14.38 -23.48 -9.30
CA GLY A 512 13.97 -23.46 -7.90
C GLY A 512 15.11 -23.38 -6.89
N ASP A 513 16.38 -23.51 -7.31
CA ASP A 513 17.52 -23.23 -6.43
C ASP A 513 17.58 -21.74 -6.08
N GLU A 514 18.06 -21.41 -4.87
CA GLU A 514 18.15 -20.02 -4.40
C GLU A 514 19.21 -19.23 -5.21
N GLN A 515 18.81 -18.03 -5.68
CA GLN A 515 19.69 -17.09 -6.37
C GLN A 515 20.16 -15.96 -5.44
N GLY A 516 19.34 -15.58 -4.45
CA GLY A 516 19.68 -14.54 -3.49
C GLY A 516 18.51 -14.11 -2.63
N TYR A 517 18.65 -12.96 -1.95
CA TYR A 517 17.61 -12.38 -1.13
C TYR A 517 17.72 -10.85 -1.01
N PHE A 518 16.61 -10.23 -0.63
CA PHE A 518 16.54 -8.82 -0.26
C PHE A 518 16.49 -8.67 1.26
N ALA A 519 17.17 -7.66 1.80
CA ALA A 519 16.93 -7.19 3.18
C ALA A 519 15.68 -6.26 3.22
N PHE A 520 15.24 -5.83 4.41
CA PHE A 520 13.94 -5.18 4.62
C PHE A 520 13.58 -4.03 3.66
N GLY A 521 12.34 -4.08 3.12
CA GLY A 521 11.62 -3.03 2.35
C GLY A 521 10.99 -3.57 1.04
N GLY A 522 10.61 -2.70 0.08
CA GLY A 522 10.08 -3.14 -1.23
C GLY A 522 11.16 -3.59 -2.24
N SER A 523 10.87 -4.59 -3.08
CA SER A 523 11.82 -5.09 -4.08
C SER A 523 11.13 -5.64 -5.33
N THR A 524 11.87 -5.76 -6.44
CA THR A 524 11.32 -6.30 -7.70
C THR A 524 12.36 -7.10 -8.45
N ILE A 525 11.90 -8.13 -9.13
CA ILE A 525 12.71 -8.95 -10.04
C ILE A 525 12.14 -8.80 -11.44
N LEU A 526 13.00 -8.49 -12.40
CA LEU A 526 12.65 -8.51 -13.81
C LEU A 526 13.30 -9.73 -14.47
N LEU A 527 12.54 -10.48 -15.25
CA LEU A 527 13.09 -11.54 -16.10
C LEU A 527 12.92 -11.14 -17.56
N LEU A 528 14.01 -11.17 -18.31
CA LEU A 528 13.99 -10.98 -19.76
C LEU A 528 14.29 -12.30 -20.45
N PHE A 529 13.41 -12.65 -21.37
CA PHE A 529 13.54 -13.81 -22.24
C PHE A 529 13.67 -13.32 -23.68
N GLU A 530 14.56 -13.93 -24.46
CA GLU A 530 14.66 -13.63 -25.89
C GLU A 530 13.33 -13.94 -26.62
N LYS A 531 13.15 -13.33 -27.78
CA LYS A 531 11.94 -13.52 -28.60
C LYS A 531 11.71 -15.00 -28.89
N ASN A 532 10.45 -15.45 -28.76
CA ASN A 532 10.02 -16.82 -29.05
C ASN A 532 10.76 -17.91 -28.24
N THR A 533 11.23 -17.62 -27.03
CA THR A 533 11.84 -18.64 -26.15
C THR A 533 10.89 -19.17 -25.08
N ILE A 534 9.85 -18.41 -24.72
CA ILE A 534 8.86 -18.78 -23.72
C ILE A 534 7.43 -18.42 -24.15
N GLU A 535 6.50 -19.32 -23.86
CA GLU A 535 5.06 -19.10 -23.90
C GLU A 535 4.52 -19.05 -22.47
N PHE A 536 4.03 -17.89 -22.02
CA PHE A 536 3.46 -17.73 -20.69
C PHE A 536 2.07 -18.35 -20.57
N ASP A 537 1.71 -18.76 -19.36
CA ASP A 537 0.36 -19.24 -19.08
C ASP A 537 -0.69 -18.15 -19.36
N ASN A 538 -1.79 -18.55 -20.01
CA ASN A 538 -2.77 -17.62 -20.56
C ASN A 538 -3.44 -16.73 -19.49
N ASP A 539 -3.64 -17.24 -18.27
CA ASP A 539 -4.24 -16.47 -17.18
C ASP A 539 -3.34 -15.31 -16.72
N LEU A 540 -2.02 -15.53 -16.70
CA LEU A 540 -1.04 -14.48 -16.38
C LEU A 540 -1.03 -13.37 -17.44
N ILE A 541 -1.12 -13.74 -18.72
CA ILE A 541 -1.23 -12.79 -19.84
C ILE A 541 -2.52 -11.98 -19.73
N VAL A 542 -3.67 -12.66 -19.58
CA VAL A 542 -4.98 -12.01 -19.51
C VAL A 542 -5.09 -11.02 -18.35
N ASN A 543 -4.49 -11.35 -17.19
CA ASN A 543 -4.44 -10.45 -16.05
C ASN A 543 -3.54 -9.24 -16.33
N SER A 544 -2.37 -9.46 -16.95
CA SER A 544 -1.39 -8.39 -17.23
C SER A 544 -1.83 -7.41 -18.32
N LEU A 545 -2.79 -7.80 -19.18
CA LEU A 545 -3.47 -6.89 -20.11
C LEU A 545 -4.43 -5.91 -19.40
N LYS A 546 -4.72 -6.15 -18.12
CA LYS A 546 -5.58 -5.33 -17.27
C LYS A 546 -4.72 -4.68 -16.17
N PRO A 547 -5.22 -3.68 -15.43
CA PRO A 547 -4.54 -3.17 -14.24
C PRO A 547 -4.69 -4.15 -13.06
N ILE A 548 -4.27 -5.39 -13.25
CA ILE A 548 -4.37 -6.48 -12.28
C ILE A 548 -2.98 -7.10 -12.15
N GLU A 549 -2.54 -7.28 -10.90
CA GLU A 549 -1.37 -8.12 -10.60
C GLU A 549 -1.85 -9.52 -10.23
N THR A 550 -1.07 -10.54 -10.57
CA THR A 550 -1.37 -11.91 -10.16
C THR A 550 -0.50 -12.29 -8.95
N LEU A 551 -1.10 -12.53 -7.79
CA LEU A 551 -0.38 -13.04 -6.64
C LEU A 551 -0.02 -14.52 -6.88
N VAL A 552 1.27 -14.80 -6.84
CA VAL A 552 1.84 -16.13 -7.02
C VAL A 552 2.90 -16.39 -5.96
N LYS A 553 3.11 -17.67 -5.65
CA LYS A 553 4.23 -18.11 -4.81
C LYS A 553 5.44 -18.43 -5.68
N VAL A 554 6.65 -18.33 -5.12
CA VAL A 554 7.87 -18.86 -5.74
C VAL A 554 7.60 -20.30 -6.17
N ASN A 555 8.27 -20.76 -7.23
CA ASN A 555 8.15 -22.12 -7.74
C ASN A 555 6.83 -22.46 -8.46
N THR A 556 5.86 -21.54 -8.52
CA THR A 556 4.65 -21.68 -9.36
C THR A 556 5.01 -21.56 -10.84
N GLN A 557 4.40 -22.36 -11.73
CA GLN A 557 4.66 -22.28 -13.18
C GLN A 557 4.42 -20.86 -13.74
N LEU A 558 5.30 -20.38 -14.62
CA LEU A 558 5.09 -19.16 -15.40
C LEU A 558 4.65 -19.45 -16.83
N GLY A 559 5.22 -20.49 -17.42
CA GLY A 559 5.10 -20.79 -18.84
C GLY A 559 5.99 -21.93 -19.27
N LYS A 560 6.02 -22.18 -20.57
CA LYS A 560 6.74 -23.29 -21.21
C LYS A 560 7.75 -22.78 -22.21
N SER A 561 8.85 -23.51 -22.36
CA SER A 561 9.85 -23.27 -23.39
C SER A 561 9.25 -23.49 -24.79
N LEU A 562 9.67 -22.64 -25.72
CA LEU A 562 9.40 -22.74 -27.16
C LEU A 562 10.58 -23.29 -27.98
N LEU A 563 11.70 -23.63 -27.33
CA LEU A 563 12.92 -24.13 -27.96
C LEU A 563 12.95 -25.66 -28.12
#